data_AF-X1VFG8-F1
#
_entry.id   AF-X1VFG8-F1
#
_cell.length_a   1.000
_cell.length_b   1.000
_cell.length_c   1.000
_cell.angle_alpha   90.00
_cell.angle_beta   90.00
_cell.angle_gamma   90.00
#
_symmetry.space_group_name_H-M   'P 1'
#
loop_
_entity.id
_entity.type
_entity.pdbx_description
1 polymer ?
#
loop_
_entity_poly.entity_id
_entity_poly.type
_entity_poly.pdbx_seq_one_letter_code
_entity_poly.pdbx_strand_id
1 'polypeptide(L)' 'AEIPIEQRPSDEVAFIEGKKIAPEGVDIYNPAFDVTEAKNITAIITDRGVIEGPMPEKIAKHLR' A
#
# COMPACT_ATOMS: atom_id res chain seq x y z
N ALA A 1 -5.85 -7.51 12.12
CA ALA A 1 -5.06 -6.80 11.09
C ALA A 1 -3.63 -6.73 11.60
N GLU A 2 -2.71 -7.45 10.97
CA GLU A 2 -1.32 -7.57 11.44
C GLU A 2 -0.37 -6.56 10.77
N ILE A 3 -0.75 -6.02 9.60
CA ILE A 3 0.01 -5.00 8.88
C ILE A 3 -0.47 -3.62 9.34
N PRO A 4 0.33 -2.84 10.09
CA PRO A 4 -0.04 -1.49 10.49
C PRO A 4 -0.09 -0.56 9.26
N ILE A 5 -1.09 0.31 9.20
CA ILE A 5 -1.24 1.32 8.15
C ILE A 5 -0.75 2.67 8.69
N GLU A 6 0.34 3.18 8.12
CA GLU A 6 0.89 4.49 8.44
C GLU A 6 -0.12 5.60 8.09
N GLN A 7 -0.36 6.51 9.02
CA GLN A 7 -1.07 7.78 8.78
C GLN A 7 -0.01 8.87 8.60
N ARG A 8 0.04 9.46 7.41
CA ARG A 8 1.00 10.51 7.08
C ARG A 8 0.45 11.90 7.39
N PRO A 9 1.31 12.93 7.49
CA PRO A 9 0.88 14.29 7.74
C PRO A 9 -0.21 14.73 6.75
N SER A 10 -1.22 15.45 7.25
CA SER A 10 -2.31 15.99 6.42
C SER A 10 -1.82 16.98 5.38
N ASP A 11 -0.66 17.59 5.59
CA ASP A 11 -0.04 18.57 4.70
C ASP A 11 0.24 18.01 3.29
N GLU A 12 0.52 16.71 3.17
CA GLU A 12 0.76 16.06 1.86
C GLU A 12 -0.48 16.07 0.96
N VAL A 13 -1.67 16.17 1.56
CA VAL A 13 -2.95 16.29 0.85
C VAL A 13 -3.39 17.75 0.79
N ALA A 14 -3.14 18.53 1.85
CA ALA A 14 -3.57 19.93 1.94
C ALA A 14 -2.74 20.88 1.06
N PHE A 15 -1.49 20.54 0.75
CA PHE A 15 -0.56 21.37 0.00
C PHE A 15 0.09 20.63 -1.17
N ILE A 16 0.29 21.34 -2.28
CA ILE A 16 1.12 20.90 -3.40
C ILE A 16 2.13 21.99 -3.75
N GLU A 17 3.42 21.66 -3.83
CA GLU A 17 4.52 22.62 -4.05
C GLU A 17 4.45 23.84 -3.09
N GLY A 18 4.08 23.61 -1.83
CA GLY A 18 3.94 24.65 -0.81
C GLY A 18 2.69 25.54 -0.94
N LYS A 19 1.81 25.29 -1.93
CA LYS A 19 0.55 26.02 -2.10
C LYS A 19 -0.61 25.22 -1.51
N LYS A 20 -1.44 25.86 -0.68
CA LYS A 20 -2.63 25.25 -0.08
C LYS A 20 -3.70 25.01 -1.16
N ILE A 21 -4.19 23.77 -1.25
CA ILE A 21 -5.22 23.35 -2.21
C ILE A 21 -6.50 22.86 -1.53
N ALA A 22 -6.42 22.43 -0.27
CA ALA A 22 -7.59 22.07 0.53
C ALA A 22 -8.17 23.32 1.26
N PRO A 23 -9.50 23.40 1.45
CA PRO A 23 -10.11 24.46 2.28
C PRO A 23 -9.55 24.47 3.70
N GLU A 24 -9.67 25.61 4.37
CA GLU A 24 -9.18 25.74 5.75
C GLU A 24 -10.06 24.99 6.74
N GLY A 25 -9.43 24.28 7.69
CA GLY A 25 -10.11 23.59 8.78
C GLY A 25 -10.79 22.27 8.42
N VAL A 26 -10.59 21.74 7.21
CA VAL A 26 -11.13 20.42 6.84
C VAL A 26 -10.30 19.30 7.45
N ASP A 27 -10.99 18.27 7.94
CA ASP A 27 -10.35 17.04 8.39
C ASP A 27 -9.81 16.26 7.20
N ILE A 28 -8.63 15.66 7.36
CA ILE A 28 -7.94 14.91 6.30
C ILE A 28 -7.59 13.52 6.82
N TYR A 29 -7.95 12.52 6.03
CA TYR A 29 -7.55 11.13 6.22
C TYR A 29 -6.48 10.79 5.18
N ASN A 30 -5.26 10.47 5.63
CA ASN A 30 -4.11 10.24 4.75
C ASN A 30 -3.36 8.93 5.09
N PRO A 31 -3.99 7.77 4.85
CA PRO A 31 -3.29 6.49 4.93
C PRO A 31 -2.25 6.38 3.81
N ALA A 32 -1.02 6.02 4.17
CA ALA A 32 0.06 5.84 3.18
C ALA A 32 -0.07 4.54 2.37
N PHE A 33 -0.80 3.56 2.91
CA PHE A 33 -0.91 2.21 2.35
C PHE A 33 -2.34 1.68 2.48
N ASP A 34 -2.66 0.69 1.64
CA ASP A 34 -3.82 -0.19 1.79
C ASP A 34 -3.38 -1.66 1.68
N VAL A 35 -4.32 -2.59 1.83
CA VAL A 35 -4.06 -4.03 1.70
C VAL A 35 -4.85 -4.58 0.53
N THR A 36 -4.14 -5.11 -0.47
CA THR A 36 -4.73 -5.86 -1.57
C THR A 36 -4.87 -7.34 -1.19
N GLU A 37 -6.10 -7.87 -1.27
CA GLU A 37 -6.34 -9.30 -1.07
C GLU A 37 -5.65 -10.15 -2.14
N ALA A 38 -5.09 -11.29 -1.74
CA ALA A 38 -4.33 -12.17 -2.64
C ALA A 38 -5.12 -12.63 -3.88
N LYS A 39 -6.45 -12.78 -3.77
CA LYS A 39 -7.32 -13.18 -4.89
C LYS A 39 -7.36 -12.15 -6.03
N ASN A 40 -6.96 -10.90 -5.75
CA ASN A 40 -6.88 -9.82 -6.73
C ASN A 40 -5.49 -9.72 -7.39
N ILE A 41 -4.54 -10.60 -7.04
CA ILE A 41 -3.15 -10.57 -7.53
C ILE A 41 -2.92 -11.76 -8.46
N THR A 42 -2.63 -11.50 -9.74
CA THR A 42 -2.32 -12.56 -10.72
C THR A 42 -0.98 -13.23 -10.43
N ALA A 43 0.06 -12.44 -10.13
CA ALA A 43 1.39 -12.95 -9.81
C ALA A 43 2.20 -11.95 -8.97
N ILE A 44 3.20 -12.45 -8.25
CA ILE A 44 4.22 -11.64 -7.56
C ILE A 44 5.55 -11.84 -8.28
N ILE A 45 6.17 -10.76 -8.75
CA ILE A 45 7.47 -10.78 -9.42
C ILE A 45 8.56 -10.54 -8.38
N THR A 46 9.58 -11.40 -8.38
CA THR A 46 10.71 -11.34 -7.43
C THR A 46 12.04 -11.42 -8.19
N ASP A 47 13.15 -11.17 -7.50
CA ASP A 47 14.51 -11.38 -7.99
C ASP A 47 14.84 -12.86 -8.28
N ARG A 48 14.02 -13.79 -7.80
CA ARG A 48 14.14 -15.25 -8.00
C ARG A 48 13.16 -15.82 -9.03
N GLY A 49 12.45 -14.95 -9.77
CA GLY A 49 11.43 -15.34 -10.74
C GLY A 49 10.01 -14.97 -10.32
N VAL A 50 9.01 -15.61 -10.95
CA VAL A 50 7.59 -15.23 -10.86
C VAL A 50 6.79 -16.25 -10.04
N ILE A 51 5.99 -15.77 -9.08
CA ILE A 51 5.03 -16.57 -8.31
C ILE A 51 3.61 -16.33 -8.87
N GLU A 52 3.11 -17.22 -9.72
CA GLU A 52 1.74 -17.14 -10.26
C GLU A 52 0.70 -17.66 -9.27
N GLY A 53 -0.42 -16.95 -9.12
CA GLY A 53 -1.49 -17.28 -8.17
C GLY A 53 -0.96 -17.40 -6.74
N PRO A 54 -0.59 -16.28 -6.10
CA PRO A 54 0.23 -16.24 -4.89
C PRO A 54 -0.51 -16.76 -3.66
N MET A 55 -0.43 -18.07 -3.47
CA MET A 55 -0.92 -18.79 -2.28
C MET A 55 0.21 -18.98 -1.27
N PRO A 56 -0.08 -19.07 0.05
CA PRO A 56 0.95 -19.22 1.09
C PRO A 56 1.95 -20.36 0.82
N GLU A 57 1.48 -21.50 0.30
CA GLU A 57 2.32 -22.67 0.02
C GLU A 57 3.31 -22.41 -1.12
N LYS A 58 2.86 -21.70 -2.17
CA LYS A 58 3.70 -21.33 -3.31
C LYS A 58 4.74 -20.30 -2.89
N ILE A 59 4.35 -19.33 -2.09
CA ILE A 59 5.27 -18.31 -1.53
C ILE A 59 6.33 -19.00 -0.67
N ALA A 60 5.91 -19.88 0.26
CA ALA A 60 6.84 -20.61 1.12
C ALA A 60 7.80 -21.50 0.30
N LYS A 61 7.33 -22.14 -0.77
CA LYS A 61 8.19 -22.93 -1.67
C LYS A 61 9.20 -22.07 -2.45
N HIS A 62 8.81 -20.88 -2.88
CA HIS A 62 9.65 -19.96 -3.66
C HIS A 62 10.73 -19.26 -2.84
N LEU A 63 10.48 -19.06 -1.54
CA LEU A 63 11.40 -18.38 -0.62
C LEU A 63 12.41 -19.31 0.05
N ARG A 64 12.16 -20.63 0.03
CA ARG A 64 13.11 -21.66 0.47
C ARG A 64 14.26 -21.81 -0.52
#